data_AF-A0A0F9C7Q1-F1
#
_entry.id   AF-A0A0F9C7Q1-F1
#
_cell.length_a   1.000
_cell.length_b   1.000
_cell.length_c   1.000
_cell.angle_alpha   90.00
_cell.angle_beta   90.00
_cell.angle_gamma   90.00
#
_symmetry.space_group_name_H-M   'P 1'
#
loop_
_entity.id
_entity.type
_entity.pdbx_description
1 polymer ?
#
loop_
_entity_poly.entity_id
_entity_poly.type
_entity_poly.pdbx_seq_one_letter_code
_entity_poly.pdbx_strand_id
1 'polypeptide(L)'
;ALALAIGGAGALWVIFRGDLAALLSFDIGRGEAIYFVGCISHAVYTPMVRRLNRGESAVMFTFGTLLAGTVLLALYGWQDIRATDWSALRPLVWITILYVAVFATAATVVLLQFAALRLPSAKVMAYTYLTPSWVILWELGFGNALPGGMVWGGVLMTILALYLLLREDRAEKSQKFKKLWN
;
A
#
# COMPACT_ATOMS: atom_id res chain seq x y z
N ALA A 1 -15.91 -13.51 5.16
CA ALA A 1 -15.63 -13.24 6.60
C ALA A 1 -14.47 -14.09 7.13
N LEU A 2 -14.49 -15.42 6.92
CA LEU A 2 -13.42 -16.32 7.38
C LEU A 2 -12.05 -16.00 6.74
N ALA A 3 -12.00 -15.76 5.44
CA ALA A 3 -10.77 -15.36 4.73
C ALA A 3 -10.18 -14.04 5.25
N LEU A 4 -11.04 -13.06 5.58
CA LEU A 4 -10.63 -11.78 6.17
C LEU A 4 -10.14 -11.95 7.61
N ALA A 5 -10.76 -12.83 8.40
CA ALA A 5 -10.31 -13.15 9.75
C ALA A 5 -8.95 -13.85 9.76
N ILE A 6 -8.73 -14.80 8.84
CA ILE A 6 -7.45 -15.48 8.66
C ILE A 6 -6.37 -14.51 8.16
N GLY A 7 -6.71 -13.64 7.21
CA GLY A 7 -5.82 -12.57 6.75
C GLY A 7 -5.45 -11.58 7.87
N GLY A 8 -6.42 -11.20 8.71
CA GLY A 8 -6.20 -10.36 9.88
C GLY A 8 -5.30 -11.03 10.93
N ALA A 9 -5.53 -12.31 11.21
CA ALA A 9 -4.69 -13.09 12.13
C ALA A 9 -3.25 -13.24 11.60
N GLY A 10 -3.09 -13.46 10.29
CA GLY A 10 -1.78 -13.50 9.64
C GLY A 10 -1.05 -12.15 9.69
N ALA A 11 -1.76 -11.04 9.45
CA ALA A 11 -1.20 -9.70 9.57
C ALA A 11 -0.74 -9.39 10.99
N LEU A 12 -1.55 -9.72 12.00
CA LEU A 12 -1.17 -9.60 13.42
C LEU A 12 0.09 -10.41 13.74
N TRP A 13 0.20 -11.64 13.23
CA TRP A 13 1.40 -12.46 13.43
C TRP A 13 2.67 -11.82 12.85
N VAL A 14 2.57 -11.19 11.67
CA VAL A 14 3.71 -10.48 11.05
C VAL A 14 4.10 -9.25 11.86
N ILE A 15 3.11 -8.45 12.27
CA ILE A 15 3.30 -7.20 13.00
C ILE A 15 4.00 -7.47 14.33
N PHE A 16 3.49 -8.43 15.11
CA PHE A 16 4.09 -8.82 16.39
C PHE A 16 5.31 -9.74 16.24
N ARG A 17 5.79 -10.00 15.01
CA ARG A 17 6.90 -10.92 14.71
C ARG A 17 6.76 -12.30 15.37
N GLY A 18 5.53 -12.78 15.59
CA GLY A 18 5.26 -14.05 16.27
C GLY A 18 5.50 -14.06 17.78
N ASP A 19 5.68 -12.89 18.42
CA ASP A 19 5.78 -12.78 19.88
C ASP A 19 4.37 -12.72 20.51
N LEU A 20 3.93 -13.86 21.07
CA LEU A 20 2.65 -13.94 21.79
C LEU A 20 2.63 -13.03 23.04
N ALA A 21 3.78 -12.74 23.65
CA ALA A 21 3.84 -11.89 24.84
C ALA A 21 3.56 -10.42 24.50
N ALA A 22 4.06 -9.93 23.36
CA ALA A 22 3.76 -8.59 22.83
C ALA A 22 2.28 -8.45 22.41
N LEU A 23 1.69 -9.55 21.91
CA LEU A 23 0.28 -9.62 21.52
C LEU A 23 -0.66 -9.62 22.74
N LEU A 24 -0.23 -10.24 23.85
CA LEU A 24 -0.95 -10.27 25.13
C LEU A 24 -0.72 -9.02 25.99
N SER A 25 0.41 -8.32 25.84
CA SER A 25 0.70 -7.07 26.55
C SER A 25 0.05 -5.84 25.92
N PHE A 26 -0.57 -5.98 24.74
CA PHE A 26 -1.20 -4.87 24.00
C PHE A 26 -0.25 -3.68 23.82
N ASP A 27 1.05 -3.96 23.67
CA ASP A 27 2.08 -2.94 23.46
C ASP A 27 2.00 -2.46 22.00
N ILE A 28 0.88 -1.80 21.67
CA ILE A 28 0.63 -1.20 20.37
C ILE A 28 1.69 -0.12 20.20
N GLY A 29 2.69 -0.42 19.39
CA GLY A 29 3.75 0.53 19.09
C GLY A 29 3.13 1.81 18.53
N ARG A 30 3.71 2.97 18.84
CA ARG A 30 3.25 4.26 18.31
C ARG A 30 3.13 4.24 16.77
N GLY A 31 4.00 3.49 16.09
CA GLY A 31 3.93 3.29 14.64
C GLY A 31 2.71 2.50 14.17
N GLU A 32 2.30 1.48 14.90
CA GLU A 32 1.13 0.64 14.59
C GLU A 32 -0.17 1.43 14.79
N ALA A 33 -0.25 2.23 15.86
CA ALA A 33 -1.38 3.14 16.08
C ALA A 33 -1.51 4.17 14.94
N ILE A 34 -0.40 4.77 14.50
CA ILE A 34 -0.39 5.71 13.37
C ILE A 34 -0.82 5.00 12.08
N TYR A 35 -0.32 3.79 11.82
CA TYR A 35 -0.70 2.99 10.66
C TYR A 35 -2.19 2.65 10.67
N PHE A 36 -2.74 2.25 11.82
CA PHE A 36 -4.16 1.93 11.98
C PHE A 36 -5.07 3.13 11.68
N VAL A 37 -4.73 4.31 12.21
CA VAL A 37 -5.44 5.55 11.87
C VAL A 37 -5.34 5.84 10.37
N GLY A 38 -4.16 5.64 9.77
CA GLY A 38 -3.96 5.74 8.32
C GLY A 38 -4.87 4.80 7.52
N CYS A 39 -5.03 3.55 7.95
CA CYS A 39 -5.94 2.59 7.32
C CYS A 39 -7.41 3.02 7.44
N ILE A 40 -7.84 3.52 8.60
CA ILE A 40 -9.20 4.06 8.78
C ILE A 40 -9.42 5.24 7.84
N SER A 41 -8.50 6.20 7.82
CA SER A 41 -8.58 7.37 6.93
C SER A 41 -8.63 6.95 5.46
N HIS A 42 -7.84 5.97 5.04
CA HIS A 42 -7.85 5.44 3.67
C HIS A 42 -9.15 4.72 3.32
N ALA A 43 -9.71 3.94 4.25
CA ALA A 43 -11.00 3.26 4.05
C ALA A 43 -12.16 4.28 3.93
N VAL A 44 -12.11 5.37 4.69
CA VAL A 44 -13.09 6.47 4.63
C VAL A 44 -12.94 7.32 3.36
N TYR A 45 -11.73 7.40 2.78
CA TYR A 45 -11.48 8.17 1.57
C TYR A 45 -12.37 7.71 0.39
N THR A 46 -12.46 6.40 0.11
CA THR A 46 -13.25 5.89 -1.03
C THR A 46 -14.73 6.32 -1.02
N PRO A 47 -15.51 6.15 0.06
CA PRO A 47 -16.90 6.62 0.10
C PRO A 47 -16.98 8.16 0.11
N MET A 48 -16.03 8.87 0.72
CA MET A 48 -16.02 10.34 0.70
C MET A 48 -15.79 10.90 -0.70
N VAL A 49 -14.87 10.33 -1.49
CA VAL A 49 -14.66 10.71 -2.89
C VAL A 49 -15.96 10.59 -3.67
N ARG A 50 -16.68 9.48 -3.52
CA ARG A 50 -17.95 9.27 -4.22
C ARG A 50 -19.03 10.28 -3.78
N ARG A 51 -19.09 10.64 -2.49
CA ARG A 51 -20.07 11.60 -1.96
C ARG A 51 -19.76 13.04 -2.34
N LEU A 52 -18.48 13.39 -2.43
CA LEU A 52 -18.01 14.76 -2.66
C LEU A 52 -17.78 15.06 -4.15
N ASN A 53 -17.71 14.03 -5.00
CA ASN A 53 -17.59 14.22 -6.44
C ASN A 53 -18.88 14.81 -7.03
N ARG A 54 -18.85 16.11 -7.34
CA ARG A 54 -19.95 16.88 -7.94
C ARG A 54 -19.93 16.87 -9.48
N GLY A 55 -19.18 15.95 -10.09
CA GLY A 55 -18.92 15.91 -11.53
C GLY A 55 -17.57 16.54 -11.92
N GLU A 56 -16.67 16.74 -10.95
CA GLU A 56 -15.34 17.28 -11.22
C GLU A 56 -14.47 16.24 -11.95
N SER A 57 -13.53 16.72 -12.76
CA SER A 57 -12.57 15.83 -13.42
C SER A 57 -11.64 15.16 -12.40
N ALA A 58 -11.26 13.91 -12.66
CA ALA A 58 -10.31 13.17 -11.81
C ALA A 58 -8.97 13.91 -11.64
N VAL A 59 -8.55 14.70 -12.64
CA VAL A 59 -7.33 15.50 -12.60
C VAL A 59 -7.45 16.63 -11.58
N MET A 60 -8.56 17.37 -11.57
CA MET A 60 -8.80 18.44 -10.59
C MET A 60 -8.86 17.89 -9.17
N PHE A 61 -9.54 16.76 -8.97
CA PHE A 61 -9.62 16.11 -7.67
C PHE A 61 -8.24 15.66 -7.17
N THR A 62 -7.43 15.06 -8.05
CA THR A 62 -6.06 14.63 -7.73
C THR A 62 -5.16 15.82 -7.42
N PHE A 63 -5.26 16.89 -8.21
CA PHE A 63 -4.52 18.13 -7.97
C PHE A 63 -4.86 18.75 -6.60
N GLY A 64 -6.15 18.87 -6.29
CA GLY A 64 -6.59 19.39 -4.99
C GLY A 64 -6.11 18.53 -3.82
N THR A 65 -6.15 17.20 -3.97
CA THR A 65 -5.64 16.26 -2.96
C THR A 65 -4.12 16.41 -2.76
N LEU A 66 -3.35 16.53 -3.84
CA LEU A 66 -1.90 16.74 -3.78
C LEU A 66 -1.54 18.08 -3.16
N LEU A 67 -2.26 19.15 -3.52
CA LEU A 67 -2.04 20.48 -2.97
C LEU A 67 -2.35 20.51 -1.47
N ALA A 68 -3.51 20.01 -1.07
CA ALA A 68 -3.90 19.91 0.34
C ALA A 68 -2.90 19.06 1.14
N GLY A 69 -2.50 17.90 0.60
CA GLY A 69 -1.48 17.04 1.20
C GLY A 69 -0.14 17.76 1.36
N THR A 70 0.30 18.49 0.32
CA THR A 70 1.54 19.29 0.37
C THR A 70 1.48 20.34 1.47
N VAL A 71 0.38 21.10 1.56
CA VAL A 71 0.20 22.14 2.60
C VAL A 71 0.20 21.52 3.99
N LEU A 72 -0.60 20.47 4.21
CA LEU A 72 -0.70 19.83 5.52
C LEU A 72 0.63 19.20 5.95
N LEU A 73 1.34 18.50 5.05
CA LEU A 73 2.64 17.92 5.33
C LEU A 73 3.71 18.99 5.58
N ALA A 74 3.70 20.09 4.81
CA ALA A 74 4.62 21.21 5.01
C ALA A 74 4.39 21.90 6.36
N LEU A 75 3.14 22.07 6.79
CA LEU A 75 2.80 22.61 8.10
C LEU A 75 3.23 21.66 9.23
N TYR A 76 2.96 20.37 9.07
CA TYR A 76 3.33 19.36 10.06
C TYR A 76 4.86 19.25 10.22
N GLY A 77 5.60 19.20 9.11
CA GLY A 77 7.07 19.11 9.08
C GLY A 77 7.80 20.45 9.12
N TRP A 78 7.11 21.56 9.40
CA TRP A 78 7.64 22.91 9.21
C TRP A 78 8.93 23.18 10.00
N GLN A 79 9.02 22.66 11.23
CA GLN A 79 10.20 22.80 12.08
C GLN A 79 11.41 22.07 11.49
N ASP A 80 11.21 20.83 11.05
CA ASP A 80 12.27 20.00 10.45
C ASP A 80 12.75 20.58 9.12
N ILE A 81 11.82 21.10 8.30
CA ILE A 81 12.12 21.78 7.03
C ILE A 81 13.01 23.01 7.27
N ARG A 82 12.72 23.80 8.31
CA ARG A 82 13.54 24.98 8.66
C ARG A 82 14.88 24.61 9.27
N ALA A 83 14.93 23.57 10.09
CA ALA A 83 16.16 23.12 10.74
C ALA A 83 17.14 22.46 9.76
N THR A 84 16.65 22.02 8.60
CA THR A 84 17.47 21.38 7.57
C THR A 84 18.33 22.41 6.83
N ASP A 85 19.65 22.22 6.84
CA ASP A 85 20.57 22.98 5.97
C ASP A 85 20.55 22.38 4.55
N TRP A 86 19.64 22.90 3.73
CA TRP A 86 19.45 22.46 2.34
C TRP A 86 20.69 22.62 1.46
N SER A 87 21.59 23.55 1.80
CA SER A 87 22.80 23.84 1.01
C SER A 87 23.93 22.86 1.30
N ALA A 88 23.96 22.29 2.51
CA ALA A 88 24.94 21.29 2.92
C ALA A 88 24.57 19.86 2.48
N LEU A 89 23.37 19.63 1.93
CA LEU A 89 22.96 18.32 1.46
C LEU A 89 23.79 17.86 0.26
N ARG A 90 24.21 16.58 0.27
CA ARG A 90 24.93 15.96 -0.85
C ARG A 90 24.07 16.06 -2.13
N PRO A 91 24.67 16.35 -3.31
CA PRO A 91 23.93 16.42 -4.58
C PRO A 91 23.10 15.16 -4.89
N LEU A 92 23.53 14.00 -4.41
CA LEU A 92 22.81 12.74 -4.53
C LEU A 92 21.38 12.84 -3.96
N VAL A 93 21.16 13.57 -2.86
CA VAL A 93 19.84 13.72 -2.23
C VAL A 93 18.86 14.38 -3.20
N TRP A 94 19.29 15.43 -3.89
CA TRP A 94 18.47 16.13 -4.90
C TRP A 94 18.14 15.24 -6.09
N ILE A 95 19.11 14.45 -6.56
CA ILE A 95 18.90 13.46 -7.62
C ILE A 95 17.88 12.42 -7.17
N THR A 96 17.99 11.91 -5.93
CA THR A 96 17.04 10.94 -5.37
C THR A 96 15.64 11.53 -5.24
N ILE A 97 15.48 12.76 -4.74
CA ILE A 97 14.18 13.44 -4.65
C ILE A 97 13.55 13.58 -6.04
N LEU A 98 14.32 14.07 -7.01
CA LEU A 98 13.85 14.24 -8.39
C LEU A 98 13.43 12.90 -9.01
N TYR A 99 14.26 11.87 -8.83
CA TYR A 99 13.99 10.54 -9.34
C TYR A 99 12.70 9.96 -8.73
N VAL A 100 12.54 10.04 -7.41
CA VAL A 100 11.38 9.50 -6.71
C VAL A 100 10.10 10.27 -7.10
N ALA A 101 10.17 11.59 -7.21
CA ALA A 101 9.01 12.41 -7.57
C ALA A 101 8.56 12.16 -9.02
N VAL A 102 9.50 12.17 -9.98
CA VAL A 102 9.16 12.10 -11.42
C VAL A 102 8.98 10.66 -11.88
N PHE A 103 9.99 9.82 -11.70
CA PHE A 103 9.99 8.47 -12.27
C PHE A 103 9.26 7.50 -11.37
N ALA A 104 9.60 7.46 -10.08
CA ALA A 104 9.01 6.47 -9.18
C ALA A 104 7.54 6.77 -8.84
N THR A 105 7.13 8.04 -8.85
CA THR A 105 5.77 8.47 -8.48
C THR A 105 4.96 8.93 -9.69
N ALA A 106 5.28 10.07 -10.32
CA ALA A 106 4.41 10.64 -11.35
C ALA A 106 4.27 9.71 -12.58
N ALA A 107 5.37 9.20 -13.12
CA ALA A 107 5.36 8.33 -14.29
C ALA A 107 4.66 6.99 -14.01
N THR A 108 4.95 6.34 -12.87
CA THR A 108 4.30 5.06 -12.51
C THR A 108 2.81 5.21 -12.28
N VAL A 109 2.37 6.28 -11.60
CA VAL A 109 0.95 6.57 -11.38
C VAL A 109 0.23 6.79 -12.71
N VAL A 110 0.82 7.54 -13.64
CA VAL A 110 0.23 7.74 -14.98
C VAL A 110 0.17 6.42 -15.76
N LEU A 111 1.24 5.63 -15.75
CA LEU A 111 1.26 4.32 -16.41
C LEU A 111 0.23 3.36 -15.82
N LEU A 112 0.05 3.36 -14.50
CA LEU A 112 -0.96 2.56 -13.80
C LEU A 112 -2.38 3.02 -14.16
N GLN A 113 -2.63 4.33 -14.18
CA GLN A 113 -3.92 4.87 -14.62
C GLN A 113 -4.22 4.49 -16.07
N PHE A 114 -3.23 4.63 -16.96
CA PHE A 114 -3.34 4.22 -18.36
C PHE A 114 -3.62 2.72 -18.51
N ALA A 115 -2.91 1.87 -17.77
CA ALA A 115 -3.11 0.43 -17.77
C ALA A 115 -4.50 0.06 -17.24
N ALA A 116 -4.97 0.70 -16.16
CA ALA A 116 -6.28 0.45 -15.57
C ALA A 116 -7.45 0.81 -16.51
N LEU A 117 -7.25 1.76 -17.42
CA LEU A 117 -8.25 2.12 -18.45
C LEU A 117 -8.27 1.15 -19.64
N ARG A 118 -7.17 0.41 -19.88
CA ARG A 118 -7.02 -0.48 -21.06
C ARG A 118 -7.05 -1.97 -20.73
N LEU A 119 -6.83 -2.33 -19.47
CA LEU A 119 -6.79 -3.71 -19.00
C LEU A 119 -7.81 -3.91 -17.88
N PRO A 120 -8.40 -5.12 -17.74
CA PRO A 120 -9.22 -5.44 -16.58
C PRO A 120 -8.44 -5.17 -15.28
N SER A 121 -9.03 -4.38 -14.37
CA SER A 121 -8.39 -3.96 -13.10
C SER A 121 -7.76 -5.11 -12.31
N ALA A 122 -8.35 -6.31 -12.37
CA ALA A 122 -7.81 -7.53 -11.76
C ALA A 122 -6.40 -7.90 -12.26
N LYS A 123 -6.08 -7.66 -13.54
CA LYS A 123 -4.74 -7.92 -14.09
C LYS A 123 -3.73 -6.87 -13.61
N VAL A 124 -4.13 -5.60 -13.55
CA VAL A 124 -3.26 -4.51 -13.09
C VAL A 124 -2.88 -4.69 -11.62
N MET A 125 -3.86 -5.04 -10.78
CA MET A 125 -3.65 -5.40 -9.37
C MET A 125 -2.78 -6.64 -9.17
N ALA A 126 -2.79 -7.61 -10.11
CA ALA A 126 -1.93 -8.79 -10.00
C ALA A 126 -0.45 -8.43 -10.16
N TYR A 127 -0.12 -7.45 -11.00
CA TYR A 127 1.26 -7.01 -11.21
C TYR A 127 1.85 -6.28 -9.99
N THR A 128 1.03 -5.57 -9.21
CA THR A 128 1.52 -4.91 -7.99
C THR A 128 1.91 -5.92 -6.89
N TYR A 129 1.36 -7.13 -6.90
CA TYR A 129 1.80 -8.21 -6.02
C TYR A 129 3.19 -8.76 -6.38
N LEU A 130 3.72 -8.46 -7.57
CA LEU A 130 5.08 -8.85 -7.95
C LEU A 130 6.16 -7.91 -7.38
N THR A 131 5.79 -6.69 -7.00
CA THR A 131 6.70 -5.68 -6.44
C THR A 131 7.56 -6.20 -5.28
N PRO A 132 7.01 -6.82 -4.22
CA PRO A 132 7.83 -7.36 -3.13
C PRO A 132 8.82 -8.44 -3.58
N SER A 133 8.43 -9.31 -4.52
CA SER A 133 9.34 -10.33 -5.07
C SER A 133 10.50 -9.70 -5.83
N TRP A 134 10.25 -8.65 -6.61
CA TRP A 134 11.29 -7.91 -7.31
C TRP A 134 12.27 -7.24 -6.34
N VAL A 135 11.77 -6.65 -5.24
CA VAL A 135 12.62 -6.08 -4.18
C VAL A 135 13.53 -7.15 -3.56
N ILE A 136 13.00 -8.34 -3.23
CA ILE A 136 13.81 -9.44 -2.67
C ILE A 136 14.92 -9.89 -3.63
N LEU A 137 14.66 -9.94 -4.93
CA LEU A 137 15.69 -10.27 -5.93
C LEU A 137 16.81 -9.23 -5.96
N TRP A 138 16.49 -7.95 -5.81
CA TRP A 138 17.49 -6.88 -5.72
C TRP A 138 18.27 -6.94 -4.41
N GLU A 139 17.61 -7.18 -3.27
CA GLU A 139 18.27 -7.36 -1.97
C GLU A 139 19.29 -8.51 -2.01
N LEU A 140 18.90 -9.65 -2.62
CA LEU A 140 19.80 -10.77 -2.89
C LEU A 140 20.97 -10.37 -3.81
N GLY A 141 20.67 -9.63 -4.89
CA GLY A 141 21.68 -9.16 -5.84
C GLY A 141 22.69 -8.18 -5.23
N PHE A 142 22.28 -7.40 -4.23
CA PHE A 142 23.14 -6.50 -3.47
C PHE A 142 23.89 -7.17 -2.31
N GLY A 143 23.68 -8.48 -2.10
CA GLY A 143 24.36 -9.25 -1.05
C GLY A 143 23.83 -8.98 0.37
N ASN A 144 22.65 -8.37 0.49
CA ASN A 144 22.03 -8.14 1.78
C ASN A 144 21.46 -9.44 2.35
N ALA A 145 21.41 -9.53 3.69
CA ALA A 145 20.82 -10.68 4.36
C ALA A 145 19.32 -10.77 4.03
N LEU A 146 18.88 -11.99 3.70
CA LEU A 146 17.46 -12.28 3.50
C LEU A 146 16.64 -11.86 4.73
N PRO A 147 15.35 -11.51 4.54
CA PRO A 147 14.46 -11.24 5.66
C PRO A 147 14.54 -12.39 6.68
N GLY A 148 14.71 -12.06 7.97
CA GLY A 148 14.85 -13.06 9.03
C GLY A 148 13.71 -14.08 9.00
N GLY A 149 13.97 -15.32 9.42
CA GLY A 149 13.05 -16.47 9.27
C GLY A 149 11.59 -16.22 9.69
N MET A 150 11.34 -15.33 10.65
CA MET A 150 10.00 -14.90 11.07
C MET A 150 9.19 -14.18 9.98
N VAL A 151 9.84 -13.41 9.09
CA VAL A 151 9.17 -12.71 7.98
C VAL A 151 8.57 -13.71 6.98
N TRP A 152 9.24 -14.85 6.77
CA TRP A 152 8.74 -15.90 5.88
C TRP A 152 7.43 -16.53 6.37
N GLY A 153 7.24 -16.67 7.68
CA GLY A 153 5.96 -17.13 8.24
C GLY A 153 4.80 -16.17 7.93
N GLY A 154 5.07 -14.87 7.99
CA GLY A 154 4.12 -13.83 7.60
C GLY A 154 3.81 -13.80 6.11
N VAL A 155 4.84 -13.98 5.27
CA VAL A 155 4.70 -14.10 3.81
C VAL A 155 3.85 -15.33 3.45
N LEU A 156 4.06 -16.46 4.12
CA LEU A 156 3.28 -17.68 3.87
C LEU A 156 1.79 -17.48 4.19
N MET A 157 1.49 -16.82 5.32
CA MET A 157 0.11 -16.53 5.72
C MET A 157 -0.58 -15.52 4.80
N THR A 158 0.13 -14.49 4.32
CA THR A 158 -0.42 -13.55 3.32
C THR A 158 -0.67 -14.22 1.97
N ILE A 159 0.22 -15.13 1.53
CA ILE A 159 0.00 -15.94 0.33
C ILE A 159 -1.24 -16.84 0.49
N LEU A 160 -1.41 -17.49 1.65
CA LEU A 160 -2.59 -18.30 1.97
C LEU A 160 -3.89 -17.47 1.98
N ALA A 161 -3.86 -16.28 2.58
CA ALA A 161 -5.01 -15.37 2.60
C ALA A 161 -5.39 -14.89 1.19
N LEU A 162 -4.40 -14.49 0.38
CA LEU A 162 -4.61 -14.11 -1.01
C LEU A 162 -5.16 -15.28 -1.83
N TYR A 163 -4.64 -16.49 -1.63
CA TYR A 163 -5.12 -17.69 -2.31
C TYR A 163 -6.59 -18.00 -1.99
N LEU A 164 -6.98 -17.93 -0.71
CA LEU A 164 -8.36 -18.13 -0.27
C LEU A 164 -9.29 -17.05 -0.85
N LEU A 165 -8.89 -15.78 -0.79
CA LEU A 165 -9.66 -14.66 -1.33
C LEU A 165 -9.86 -14.79 -2.84
N LEU A 166 -8.81 -15.11 -3.60
CA LEU A 166 -8.88 -15.31 -5.05
C LEU A 166 -9.68 -16.56 -5.45
N ARG A 167 -9.74 -17.58 -4.58
CA ARG A 167 -10.56 -18.78 -4.80
C ARG A 167 -12.04 -18.47 -4.57
N GLU A 168 -12.39 -17.74 -3.53
CA GLU A 168 -13.75 -17.28 -3.26
C GLU A 168 -14.26 -16.36 -4.39
N ASP A 169 -13.45 -15.40 -4.86
CA ASP A 169 -13.83 -14.48 -5.94
C ASP A 169 -14.10 -15.20 -7.28
N ARG A 170 -13.36 -16.30 -7.56
CA ARG A 170 -13.63 -17.18 -8.71
C ARG A 170 -14.88 -18.02 -8.54
N ALA A 171 -15.12 -18.56 -7.34
CA ALA A 171 -16.30 -19.36 -7.04
C ALA A 171 -17.59 -18.53 -7.13
N GLU A 172 -17.57 -17.30 -6.63
CA GLU A 172 -18.70 -16.37 -6.69
C GLU A 172 -19.01 -15.94 -8.14
N LYS A 173 -17.99 -15.60 -8.94
CA LYS A 173 -18.17 -15.31 -10.38
C LYS A 173 -18.73 -16.51 -11.15
N SER A 174 -18.29 -17.74 -10.84
CA SER A 174 -18.78 -18.96 -11.48
C SER A 174 -20.25 -19.25 -11.16
N GLN A 175 -20.68 -19.03 -9.91
CA GLN A 175 -22.10 -19.17 -9.53
C GLN A 175 -22.98 -18.10 -10.18
N LYS A 176 -22.53 -16.84 -10.23
CA LYS A 176 -23.28 -15.75 -10.84
C LYS A 176 -23.48 -15.96 -12.35
N PHE A 177 -22.47 -16.50 -13.03
CA PHE A 177 -22.56 -16.89 -14.44
C PHE A 177 -23.55 -18.03 -14.69
N LYS A 178 -23.54 -19.08 -13.85
CA LYS A 178 -24.54 -20.16 -13.94
C LYS A 178 -25.98 -19.68 -13.71
N LYS A 179 -26.17 -18.72 -12.81
CA LYS A 179 -27.49 -18.15 -12.48
C LYS A 179 -28.03 -17.18 -13.54
N LEU A 180 -27.18 -16.68 -14.44
CA LEU A 180 -27.56 -15.85 -15.59
C LEU A 180 -28.05 -16.69 -16.78
N TRP A 181 -27.76 -18.00 -16.78
CA TRP A 181 -28.07 -18.93 -17.88
C TRP A 181 -29.18 -19.95 -17.53
N ASN A 182 -29.66 -19.93 -16.28
CA ASN A 182 -30.84 -20.66 -15.81
C ASN A 182 -31.97 -19.66 -15.56
#